data_AF-A0A6B3H0N9-F1
#
_entry.id   AF-A0A6B3H0N9-F1
#
_cell.length_a   1.000
_cell.length_b   1.000
_cell.length_c   1.000
_cell.angle_alpha   90.00
_cell.angle_beta   90.00
_cell.angle_gamma   90.00
#
_symmetry.space_group_name_H-M   'P 1'
#
loop_
_entity.id
_entity.type
_entity.pdbx_description
1 polymer ?
#
loop_
_entity_poly.entity_id
_entity_poly.type
_entity_poly.pdbx_seq_one_letter_code
_entity_poly.pdbx_strand_id
1 'polypeptide(L)' 'ELLPHVNPTETADLYVAAFTGTQAVSQTLTNYQDLQRRHITLQQHVLPSIAAPSILTALDLTPARAERLGRLAPED' A
#
# COMPACT_ATOMS: atom_id res chain seq x y z
N GLU A 1 -8.29 4.09 -12.62
CA GLU A 1 -9.66 3.58 -12.79
C GLU A 1 -10.08 2.73 -11.60
N LEU A 2 -11.23 3.06 -11.01
CA LEU A 2 -11.82 2.34 -9.87
C LEU A 2 -12.95 1.42 -10.32
N LEU A 3 -13.32 0.45 -9.49
CA LEU A 3 -14.52 -0.35 -9.72
C LEU A 3 -15.78 0.50 -9.53
N PRO A 4 -16.89 0.24 -10.25
CA PRO A 4 -18.07 1.13 -10.27
C PRO A 4 -18.76 1.35 -8.92
N HIS A 5 -18.58 0.44 -7.97
CA HIS A 5 -19.24 0.48 -6.65
C HIS A 5 -18.39 1.14 -5.57
N VAL A 6 -17.15 1.52 -5.89
CA VAL A 6 -16.22 2.09 -4.91
C VAL A 6 -16.64 3.52 -4.59
N ASN A 7 -16.91 3.80 -3.32
CA ASN A 7 -17.00 5.16 -2.81
C ASN A 7 -15.58 5.66 -2.46
N PRO A 8 -15.03 6.67 -3.17
CA PRO A 8 -13.66 7.13 -2.93
C PRO A 8 -13.44 7.68 -1.52
N THR A 9 -14.43 8.36 -0.94
CA THR A 9 -14.30 8.99 0.39
C THR A 9 -14.19 7.92 1.47
N GLU A 10 -15.14 7.00 1.52
CA GLU A 10 -15.12 5.90 2.50
C GLU A 10 -13.90 5.00 2.33
N THR A 11 -13.50 4.74 1.08
CA THR A 11 -12.32 3.94 0.76
C THR A 11 -11.03 4.62 1.21
N ALA A 12 -10.93 5.94 1.05
CA ALA A 12 -9.78 6.71 1.51
C ALA A 12 -9.65 6.64 3.03
N ASP A 13 -10.74 6.85 3.76
CA ASP A 13 -10.77 6.76 5.23
C ASP A 13 -10.36 5.37 5.72
N LEU A 14 -10.93 4.32 5.12
CA LEU A 14 -10.56 2.93 5.42
C LEU A 14 -9.07 2.67 5.14
N TYR A 15 -8.56 3.14 4.00
CA TYR A 15 -7.16 2.92 3.61
C TYR A 15 -6.20 3.62 4.56
N VAL A 16 -6.48 4.86 4.97
CA VAL A 16 -5.67 5.60 5.95
C VAL A 16 -5.69 4.92 7.31
N ALA A 17 -6.84 4.44 7.75
CA ALA A 17 -6.95 3.68 9.00
C ALA A 17 -6.14 2.37 8.95
N ALA A 18 -6.24 1.61 7.85
CA ALA A 18 -5.49 0.37 7.66
C ALA A 18 -3.97 0.60 7.57
N PHE A 19 -3.55 1.66 6.87
CA PHE A 19 -2.14 2.08 6.81
C PHE A 19 -1.61 2.43 8.21
N THR A 20 -2.36 3.24 8.96
CA THR A 20 -1.98 3.66 10.31
C THR A 20 -1.90 2.47 11.28
N GLY A 21 -2.88 1.56 11.22
CA GLY A 21 -2.84 0.32 12.01
C GLY A 21 -1.65 -0.57 11.64
N THR A 22 -1.33 -0.67 10.35
CA THR A 22 -0.17 -1.41 9.86
C THR A 22 1.14 -0.85 10.41
N GLN A 23 1.30 0.48 10.41
CA GLN A 23 2.43 1.19 11.02
C GLN A 23 2.53 0.88 12.51
N ALA A 24 1.45 1.05 13.27
CA ALA A 24 1.44 0.82 14.72
C ALA A 24 1.80 -0.63 15.09
N VAL A 25 1.29 -1.62 14.35
CA VAL A 25 1.61 -3.04 14.58
C VAL A 25 3.08 -3.32 14.28
N SER A 26 3.62 -2.79 13.17
CA SER A 26 5.02 -2.97 12.81
C SER A 26 5.96 -2.34 13.85
N GLN A 27 5.66 -1.12 14.30
CA GLN A 27 6.40 -0.44 15.36
C GLN A 27 6.43 -1.29 16.63
N THR A 28 5.26 -1.75 17.07
CA THR A 28 5.08 -2.45 18.34
C THR A 28 5.80 -3.81 18.34
N LEU A 29 5.71 -4.56 17.25
CA LEU A 29 6.19 -5.95 17.21
C LEU A 29 7.63 -6.08 16.74
N THR A 30 8.08 -5.21 15.84
CA THR A 30 9.36 -5.38 15.16
C THR A 30 10.21 -4.11 15.12
N ASN A 31 9.75 -3.02 15.76
CA ASN A 31 10.37 -1.70 15.63
C ASN A 31 10.59 -1.33 14.14
N TYR A 32 9.54 -1.52 13.33
CA TYR A 32 9.51 -1.25 11.89
C TYR A 32 10.38 -2.14 10.98
N GLN A 33 11.07 -3.16 11.51
CA GLN A 33 11.89 -4.04 10.68
C GLN A 33 11.09 -4.81 9.61
N ASP A 34 9.78 -4.98 9.79
CA ASP A 34 8.90 -5.64 8.82
C ASP A 34 7.95 -4.69 8.06
N LEU A 35 8.12 -3.38 8.21
CA LEU A 35 7.16 -2.38 7.72
C LEU A 35 6.96 -2.45 6.20
N GLN A 36 8.05 -2.52 5.44
CA GLN A 36 8.00 -2.59 3.97
C GLN A 36 7.16 -3.79 3.50
N ARG A 37 7.38 -4.97 4.10
CA ARG A 37 6.63 -6.19 3.77
C ARG A 37 5.14 -6.00 4.04
N ARG A 38 4.79 -5.42 5.20
CA ARG A 38 3.39 -5.20 5.57
C ARG A 38 2.69 -4.21 4.65
N HIS A 39 3.35 -3.14 4.22
CA HIS A 39 2.79 -2.21 3.23
C HIS A 39 2.56 -2.87 1.87
N ILE A 40 3.49 -3.71 1.40
CA ILE A 40 3.29 -4.50 0.17
C ILE A 40 2.08 -5.41 0.33
N THR A 41 1.97 -6.13 1.44
CA THR A 41 0.81 -7.00 1.73
C THR A 41 -0.50 -6.21 1.76
N LEU A 42 -0.53 -5.04 2.42
CA LEU A 42 -1.70 -4.17 2.45
C LEU A 42 -2.15 -3.80 1.03
N GLN A 43 -1.23 -3.36 0.18
CA GLN A 43 -1.53 -3.01 -1.21
C GLN A 43 -2.04 -4.20 -2.01
N GLN A 44 -1.39 -5.37 -1.88
CA GLN A 44 -1.80 -6.61 -2.57
C GLN A 44 -3.21 -7.06 -2.19
N HIS A 45 -3.71 -6.72 -1.00
CA HIS A 45 -5.04 -7.11 -0.54
C HIS A 45 -6.10 -6.04 -0.80
N VAL A 46 -5.74 -4.76 -0.70
CA VAL A 46 -6.70 -3.66 -0.92
C VAL A 46 -6.91 -3.37 -2.40
N LEU A 47 -5.86 -3.34 -3.22
CA LEU A 47 -5.99 -2.90 -4.62
C LEU A 47 -6.96 -3.76 -5.43
N PRO A 48 -6.99 -5.10 -5.31
CA PRO A 48 -7.96 -5.92 -6.04
C PRO A 48 -9.43 -5.64 -5.71
N SER A 49 -9.73 -5.07 -4.54
CA SER A 49 -11.12 -4.74 -4.17
C SER A 49 -11.56 -3.35 -4.63
N ILE A 50 -10.65 -2.51 -5.13
CA ILE A 50 -10.97 -1.11 -5.49
C ILE A 50 -10.58 -0.70 -6.91
N ALA A 51 -9.57 -1.32 -7.52
CA ALA A 51 -9.06 -0.94 -8.84
C ALA A 51 -9.60 -1.85 -9.95
N ALA A 52 -9.74 -1.28 -11.16
CA ALA A 52 -10.10 -2.06 -12.35
C ALA A 52 -9.02 -3.11 -12.68
N PRO A 53 -9.37 -4.31 -13.18
CA PRO A 53 -8.40 -5.39 -13.46
C PRO A 53 -7.27 -4.98 -14.41
N SER A 54 -7.54 -4.16 -15.41
CA SER A 54 -6.55 -3.64 -16.35
C SER A 54 -5.51 -2.73 -15.71
N ILE A 55 -5.84 -2.10 -14.57
CA ILE A 55 -4.88 -1.33 -13.78
C ILE A 55 -3.99 -2.27 -12.99
N LEU A 56 -4.56 -3.32 -12.38
CA LEU A 56 -3.81 -4.26 -11.54
C LEU A 56 -2.65 -4.93 -12.30
N THR A 57 -2.83 -5.24 -13.58
CA THR A 57 -1.78 -5.85 -14.41
C THR A 57 -0.62 -4.90 -14.74
N ALA A 58 -0.84 -3.58 -14.63
CA ALA A 58 0.18 -2.56 -14.86
C ALA A 58 0.91 -2.15 -13.58
N LEU A 59 0.44 -2.58 -12.40
CA LEU A 59 1.06 -2.23 -11.13
C LEU A 59 2.27 -3.12 -10.83
N ASP A 60 3.39 -2.48 -10.53
CA ASP A 60 4.57 -3.12 -9.99
C ASP A 60 4.60 -2.88 -8.47
N LEU A 61 4.28 -3.91 -7.70
CA LEU A 61 4.28 -3.89 -6.22
C LEU A 61 5.46 -4.68 -5.64
N THR A 62 6.53 -4.85 -6.43
CA THR A 62 7.70 -5.62 -5.99
C THR A 62 8.59 -4.82 -5.04
N PRO A 63 9.30 -5.50 -4.11
CA PRO A 63 10.33 -4.85 -3.29
C PRO A 63 11.40 -4.12 -4.12
N ALA A 64 11.78 -4.68 -5.27
CA ALA A 64 12.79 -4.11 -6.17
C ALA A 64 12.39 -2.71 -6.68
N ARG A 65 11.10 -2.49 -6.97
CA ARG A 65 10.60 -1.15 -7.31
C ARG A 65 10.74 -0.18 -6.14
N ALA A 66 10.39 -0.61 -4.94
CA ALA A 66 10.48 0.22 -3.75
C ALA A 66 11.93 0.67 -3.49
N GLU A 67 12.88 -0.26 -3.58
CA GLU A 67 14.31 0.05 -3.47
C GLU A 67 14.78 1.03 -4.55
N ARG A 68 14.32 0.85 -5.80
CA ARG A 68 14.62 1.79 -6.89
C ARG A 68 14.10 3.19 -6.61
N LEU A 69 12.88 3.31 -6.10
CA LEU A 69 12.27 4.59 -5.76
C LEU A 69 12.96 5.25 -4.57
N GLY A 70 13.34 4.49 -3.55
CA GLY A 70 14.09 5.01 -2.39
C GLY A 70 15.43 5.65 -2.78
N ARG A 71 16.11 5.12 -3.82
CA ARG A 71 17.34 5.73 -4.35
C ARG A 71 17.11 7.01 -5.17
N LEU A 72 15.89 7.23 -5.65
CA LEU A 72 15.53 8.39 -6.47
C LEU A 72 14.87 9.50 -5.64
N ALA A 73 14.36 9.16 -4.45
CA ALA A 73 13.82 10.13 -3.53
C ALA A 73 14.97 11.03 -3.04
N PRO A 74 14.80 12.36 -3.06
CA PRO A 74 15.77 13.24 -2.42
C PRO A 74 15.88 12.85 -0.94
N GLU A 75 17.11 12.81 -0.43
CA GLU A 75 17.30 12.75 1.02
C GLU A 75 16.85 14.10 1.59
N ASP A 76 15.88 14.07 2.50
CA ASP A 76 15.53 15.23 3.33
C ASP A 76 16.68 15.57 4.29
#